data_AF-A0A4R4N7L0-F1
#
_entry.id   AF-A0A4R4N7L0-F1
#
_cell.length_a   1.000
_cell.length_b   1.000
_cell.length_c   1.000
_cell.angle_alpha   90.00
_cell.angle_beta   90.00
_cell.angle_gamma   90.00
#
_symmetry.space_group_name_H-M   'P 1'
#
loop_
_entity.id
_entity.type
_entity.pdbx_description
1 polymer ?
#
loop_
_entity_poly.entity_id
_entity_poly.type
_entity_poly.pdbx_seq_one_letter_code
_entity_poly.pdbx_strand_id
1 'polypeptide(L)'
;MLGPVRLHTANGAISTGVRRSARDLLAYLALHPDGVARDRAIGALWPDHDPEAAANQFNTAIANIRKLLRTATGLREPMYVIHTAGSYRLDTDLIDTDLWRLTKTLDHARHATTDSDRITAFAPVIDLYTADFATDLTYDWAETYRDHLRCTVTDALTRQARLLQHEKPDLALAALKHAITLDPYAEPLYRDLMQLHAQRGHTDAAQRTYQLLSTRLADLDTEPDDHTHQLLKALQHHRPPGRT
;
A
#
# COMPACT_ATOMS: atom_id res chain seq x y z
N MET A 1 3.47 3.24 8.91
CA MET A 1 3.78 1.88 8.42
C MET A 1 3.91 1.87 6.91
N LEU A 2 3.30 2.80 6.18
CA LEU A 2 3.53 3.01 4.75
C LEU A 2 4.76 3.93 4.60
N GLY A 3 5.88 3.36 4.19
CA GLY A 3 7.23 3.90 4.37
C GLY A 3 7.97 3.24 5.54
N PRO A 4 9.02 3.86 6.10
CA PRO A 4 9.71 3.30 7.26
C PRO A 4 8.80 3.29 8.48
N VAL A 5 8.98 2.30 9.35
CA VAL A 5 8.15 2.17 10.56
C VAL A 5 8.47 3.30 11.53
N ARG A 6 7.52 4.22 11.70
CA ARG A 6 7.60 5.39 12.57
C ARG A 6 6.48 5.37 13.59
N LEU A 7 6.78 5.85 14.79
CA LEU A 7 5.83 5.98 15.88
C LEU A 7 5.59 7.46 16.16
N HIS A 8 4.32 7.81 16.36
CA HIS A 8 3.89 9.16 16.67
C HIS A 8 2.89 9.14 17.82
N THR A 9 2.90 10.19 18.62
CA THR A 9 1.87 10.50 19.61
C THR A 9 1.26 11.87 19.30
N ALA A 10 0.23 12.27 20.04
CA ALA A 10 -0.29 13.64 19.99
C ALA A 10 0.80 14.70 20.26
N ASN A 11 1.87 14.35 20.99
CA ASN A 11 2.97 15.24 21.34
C ASN A 11 4.12 15.23 20.32
N GLY A 12 4.02 14.44 19.24
CA GLY A 12 5.03 14.35 18.18
C GLY A 12 5.63 12.97 17.98
N ALA A 13 6.67 12.90 17.16
CA ALA A 13 7.35 11.65 16.78
C ALA A 13 8.17 11.06 17.92
N ILE A 14 8.10 9.73 18.09
CA ILE A 14 8.96 8.99 19.01
C ILE A 14 10.20 8.51 18.24
N SER A 15 11.30 9.25 18.33
CA SER A 15 12.54 8.96 17.58
C SER A 15 13.62 8.26 18.40
N THR A 16 13.56 8.31 19.74
CA THR A 16 14.59 7.76 20.64
C THR A 16 14.08 6.56 21.41
N GLY A 17 14.96 5.58 21.67
CA GLY A 17 14.65 4.44 22.55
C GLY A 17 13.83 3.30 21.90
N VAL A 18 13.44 3.45 20.64
CA VAL A 18 12.81 2.40 19.84
C VAL A 18 13.88 1.43 19.36
N ARG A 19 13.97 0.25 20.00
CA ARG A 19 14.87 -0.82 19.55
C ARG A 19 14.40 -1.38 18.22
N ARG A 20 15.32 -1.89 17.39
CA ARG A 20 14.99 -2.54 16.11
C ARG A 20 13.97 -3.67 16.30
N SER A 21 14.24 -4.58 17.23
CA SER A 21 13.32 -5.69 17.56
C SER A 21 11.93 -5.25 18.01
N ALA A 22 11.81 -4.12 18.70
CA ALA A 22 10.52 -3.56 19.07
C ALA A 22 9.77 -3.00 17.85
N ARG A 23 10.50 -2.35 16.93
CA ARG A 23 9.94 -1.81 15.68
C ARG A 23 9.45 -2.93 14.76
N ASP A 24 10.26 -3.97 14.60
CA ASP A 24 9.95 -5.11 13.74
C ASP A 24 8.72 -5.85 14.29
N LEU A 25 8.67 -6.05 15.62
CA LEU A 25 7.51 -6.64 16.29
C LEU A 25 6.26 -5.77 16.17
N LEU A 26 6.36 -4.43 16.29
CA LEU A 26 5.21 -3.54 16.07
C LEU A 26 4.66 -3.65 14.66
N ALA A 27 5.52 -3.68 13.64
CA ALA A 27 5.10 -3.85 12.26
C ALA A 27 4.41 -5.20 12.05
N TYR A 28 4.98 -6.27 12.61
CA TYR A 28 4.42 -7.61 12.52
C TYR A 28 3.06 -7.74 13.23
N LEU A 29 2.92 -7.17 14.43
CA LEU A 29 1.64 -7.14 15.14
C LEU A 29 0.60 -6.26 14.42
N ALA A 30 1.02 -5.19 13.75
CA ALA A 30 0.11 -4.37 12.95
C ALA A 30 -0.47 -5.13 11.73
N LEU A 31 0.26 -6.10 11.17
CA LEU A 31 -0.29 -7.00 10.15
C LEU A 31 -1.37 -7.95 10.68
N HIS A 32 -1.45 -8.12 12.01
CA HIS A 32 -2.27 -9.14 12.65
C HIS A 32 -3.17 -8.50 13.73
N PRO A 33 -4.17 -7.67 13.32
CA PRO A 33 -5.02 -6.94 14.26
C PRO A 33 -5.81 -7.85 15.19
N ASP A 34 -6.20 -9.05 14.74
CA ASP A 34 -6.88 -10.06 15.56
C ASP A 34 -5.94 -10.77 16.55
N GLY A 35 -4.63 -10.59 16.38
CA GLY A 35 -3.57 -11.12 17.20
C GLY A 35 -2.83 -12.30 16.60
N VAL A 36 -1.65 -12.55 17.17
CA VAL A 36 -0.76 -13.61 16.72
C VAL A 36 -0.18 -14.37 17.92
N ALA A 37 -0.11 -15.68 17.79
CA ALA A 37 0.53 -16.54 18.78
C ALA A 37 2.01 -16.16 18.93
N ARG A 38 2.50 -16.23 20.18
CA ARG A 38 3.89 -15.91 20.51
C ARG A 38 4.91 -16.62 19.61
N ASP A 39 4.75 -17.93 19.45
CA ASP A 39 5.72 -18.75 18.72
C ASP A 39 5.72 -18.44 17.22
N ARG A 40 4.57 -18.04 16.67
CA ARG A 40 4.46 -17.57 15.29
C ARG A 40 5.19 -16.24 15.08
N ALA A 41 5.03 -15.30 16.02
CA ALA A 41 5.77 -14.04 15.98
C ALA A 41 7.28 -14.26 16.15
N ILE A 42 7.69 -15.17 17.03
CA ILE A 42 9.11 -15.55 17.20
C ILE A 42 9.66 -16.13 15.90
N GLY A 43 8.99 -17.12 15.31
CA GLY A 43 9.45 -17.76 14.08
C GLY A 43 9.54 -16.79 12.89
N ALA A 44 8.68 -15.77 12.84
CA ALA A 44 8.71 -14.77 11.78
C ALA A 44 9.84 -13.72 11.94
N LEU A 45 10.21 -13.38 13.18
CA LEU A 45 11.14 -12.28 13.47
C LEU A 45 12.57 -12.75 13.79
N TRP A 46 12.71 -13.94 14.36
CA TRP A 46 13.99 -14.51 14.81
C TRP A 46 14.07 -16.02 14.47
N PRO A 47 13.93 -16.42 13.20
CA PRO A 47 13.95 -17.83 12.79
C PRO A 47 15.28 -18.54 13.11
N ASP A 48 16.39 -17.81 13.06
CA ASP A 48 17.74 -18.37 13.23
C ASP A 48 18.24 -18.39 14.69
N HIS A 49 17.44 -17.90 15.64
CA HIS A 49 17.81 -17.87 17.05
C HIS A 49 17.43 -19.19 17.72
N ASP A 50 18.22 -19.62 18.70
CA ASP A 50 17.81 -20.73 19.56
C ASP A 50 16.52 -20.36 20.33
N PRO A 51 15.72 -21.36 20.75
CA PRO A 51 14.40 -21.11 21.34
C PRO A 51 14.42 -20.18 22.57
N GLU A 52 15.47 -20.26 23.41
CA GLU A 52 15.57 -19.47 24.63
C GLU A 52 15.95 -18.01 24.31
N ALA A 53 16.94 -17.82 23.44
CA ALA A 53 17.34 -16.49 22.98
C ALA A 53 16.18 -15.78 22.26
N ALA A 54 15.47 -16.49 21.38
CA ALA A 54 14.34 -15.94 20.63
C ALA A 54 13.18 -15.54 21.58
N ALA A 55 12.91 -16.39 22.58
CA ALA A 55 11.96 -16.11 23.64
C ALA A 55 12.32 -14.85 24.45
N ASN A 56 13.59 -14.73 24.85
CA ASN A 56 14.09 -13.57 25.60
C ASN A 56 14.05 -12.29 24.76
N GLN A 57 14.36 -12.39 23.47
CA GLN A 57 14.29 -11.28 22.54
C GLN A 57 12.86 -10.79 22.35
N PHE A 58 11.88 -11.70 22.19
CA PHE A 58 10.46 -11.36 22.14
C PHE A 58 10.00 -10.61 23.40
N ASN A 59 10.32 -11.15 24.58
CA ASN A 59 9.94 -10.55 25.86
C ASN A 59 10.56 -9.15 26.02
N THR A 60 11.81 -8.99 25.61
CA THR A 60 12.53 -7.72 25.61
C THR A 60 11.90 -6.69 24.66
N ALA A 61 11.49 -7.12 23.47
CA ALA A 61 10.81 -6.27 22.50
C ALA A 61 9.46 -5.78 23.06
N ILE A 62 8.63 -6.68 23.60
CA ILE A 62 7.35 -6.32 24.25
C ILE A 62 7.57 -5.34 25.41
N ALA A 63 8.56 -5.58 26.27
CA ALA A 63 8.88 -4.69 27.38
C ALA A 63 9.34 -3.31 26.90
N ASN A 64 10.14 -3.24 25.83
CA ASN A 64 10.57 -1.98 25.23
C ASN A 64 9.37 -1.22 24.64
N ILE A 65 8.49 -1.88 23.88
CA ILE A 65 7.26 -1.28 23.33
C ILE A 65 6.42 -0.66 24.44
N ARG A 66 6.09 -1.46 25.47
CA ARG A 66 5.26 -1.00 26.60
C ARG A 66 5.88 0.17 27.33
N LYS A 67 7.19 0.12 27.64
CA LYS A 67 7.91 1.22 28.30
C LYS A 67 7.91 2.49 27.45
N LEU A 68 8.18 2.33 26.15
CA LEU A 68 8.26 3.43 25.20
C LEU A 68 6.92 4.17 25.09
N LEU A 69 5.84 3.43 24.86
CA LEU A 69 4.51 4.01 24.68
C LEU A 69 4.01 4.66 25.97
N ARG A 70 4.19 4.03 27.13
CA ARG A 70 3.84 4.64 28.44
C ARG A 70 4.59 5.95 28.69
N THR A 71 5.90 5.98 28.36
CA THR A 71 6.70 7.19 28.51
C THR A 71 6.21 8.30 27.58
N ALA A 72 5.91 7.95 26.33
CA ALA A 72 5.54 8.93 25.31
C ALA A 72 4.13 9.50 25.50
N THR A 73 3.20 8.73 26.05
CA THR A 73 1.81 9.17 26.29
C THR A 73 1.57 9.70 27.70
N GLY A 74 2.47 9.40 28.65
CA GLY A 74 2.27 9.69 30.06
C GLY A 74 1.22 8.80 30.74
N LEU A 75 0.63 7.85 30.03
CA LEU A 75 -0.39 6.95 30.55
C LEU A 75 0.26 5.69 31.12
N ARG A 76 -0.02 5.39 32.41
CA ARG A 76 0.61 4.25 33.12
C ARG A 76 -0.19 2.95 32.99
N GLU A 77 -1.50 3.06 32.90
CA GLU A 77 -2.46 1.95 32.94
C GLU A 77 -2.74 1.28 31.59
N PRO A 78 -2.74 1.96 30.42
CA PRO A 78 -3.17 1.32 29.18
C PRO A 78 -2.27 0.16 28.73
N MET A 79 -2.90 -0.87 28.17
CA MET A 79 -2.23 -2.04 27.60
C MET A 79 -2.11 -1.92 26.08
N TYR A 80 -1.17 -1.09 25.62
CA TYR A 80 -0.87 -0.92 24.19
C TYR A 80 -0.62 -2.23 23.41
N VAL A 81 -0.10 -3.26 24.10
CA VAL A 81 0.02 -4.61 23.57
C VAL A 81 -0.73 -5.55 24.49
N ILE A 82 -1.87 -6.03 24.01
CA ILE A 82 -2.78 -6.95 24.69
C ILE A 82 -2.26 -8.36 24.52
N HIS A 83 -2.26 -9.14 25.61
CA HIS A 83 -1.98 -10.56 25.60
C HIS A 83 -3.20 -11.31 26.14
N THR A 84 -3.86 -12.06 25.25
CA THR A 84 -5.08 -12.82 25.58
C THR A 84 -5.00 -14.19 24.92
N ALA A 85 -5.25 -15.25 25.71
CA ALA A 85 -5.26 -16.64 25.23
C ALA A 85 -4.00 -17.04 24.41
N GLY A 86 -2.81 -16.60 24.84
CA GLY A 86 -1.54 -16.92 24.16
C GLY A 86 -1.25 -16.11 22.90
N SER A 87 -2.15 -15.19 22.52
CA SER A 87 -2.01 -14.31 21.36
C SER A 87 -1.73 -12.87 21.78
N TYR A 88 -0.89 -12.20 20.98
CA TYR A 88 -0.50 -10.81 21.16
C TYR A 88 -1.11 -9.97 20.04
N ARG A 89 -1.70 -8.83 20.39
CA ARG A 89 -2.17 -7.82 19.43
C ARG A 89 -1.92 -6.42 19.93
N LEU A 90 -1.90 -5.48 19.01
CA LEU A 90 -1.96 -4.05 19.34
C LEU A 90 -3.37 -3.70 19.78
N ASP A 91 -3.49 -2.83 20.77
CA ASP A 91 -4.79 -2.29 21.19
C ASP A 91 -5.28 -1.27 20.16
N THR A 92 -6.33 -1.61 19.42
CA THR A 92 -6.90 -0.77 18.35
C THR A 92 -7.63 0.47 18.88
N ASP A 93 -7.97 0.52 20.16
CA ASP A 93 -8.58 1.70 20.78
C ASP A 93 -7.52 2.74 21.16
N LEU A 94 -6.26 2.33 21.28
CA LEU A 94 -5.14 3.17 21.72
C LEU A 94 -4.12 3.46 20.60
N ILE A 95 -4.03 2.56 19.64
CA ILE A 95 -3.09 2.63 18.52
C ILE A 95 -3.90 2.73 17.24
N ASP A 96 -3.42 3.54 16.32
CA ASP A 96 -3.91 3.57 14.96
C ASP A 96 -2.72 3.51 14.00
N THR A 97 -2.94 2.99 12.79
CA THR A 97 -1.91 2.90 11.76
C THR A 97 -2.46 3.33 10.40
N ASP A 98 -1.63 4.00 9.63
CA ASP A 98 -1.87 4.29 8.21
C ASP A 98 -2.21 3.03 7.41
N LEU A 99 -1.58 1.90 7.73
CA LEU A 99 -1.91 0.61 7.16
C LEU A 99 -3.36 0.20 7.44
N TRP A 100 -3.83 0.27 8.68
CA TRP A 100 -5.20 -0.10 9.05
C TRP A 100 -6.23 0.80 8.38
N ARG A 101 -5.94 2.10 8.29
CA ARG A 101 -6.79 3.06 7.55
C ARG A 101 -6.90 2.66 6.08
N LEU A 102 -5.78 2.30 5.45
CA LEU A 102 -5.77 1.82 4.06
C LEU A 102 -6.55 0.51 3.92
N THR A 103 -6.29 -0.49 4.75
CA THR A 103 -7.00 -1.79 4.70
C THR A 103 -8.50 -1.61 4.88
N LYS A 104 -8.94 -0.78 5.84
CA LYS A 104 -10.36 -0.47 6.06
C LYS A 104 -10.97 0.27 4.86
N THR A 105 -10.23 1.18 4.24
CA THR A 105 -10.67 1.91 3.04
C THR A 105 -10.87 0.95 1.85
N LEU A 106 -9.90 0.07 1.61
CA LEU A 106 -9.97 -0.95 0.56
C LEU A 106 -11.12 -1.94 0.81
N ASP A 107 -11.33 -2.36 2.05
CA ASP A 107 -12.42 -3.26 2.43
C ASP A 107 -13.80 -2.59 2.25
N HIS A 108 -13.94 -1.33 2.68
CA HIS A 108 -15.15 -0.56 2.45
C HIS A 108 -15.45 -0.41 0.95
N ALA A 109 -14.43 -0.10 0.14
CA ALA A 109 -14.61 0.03 -1.30
C ALA A 109 -14.98 -1.29 -2.00
N ARG A 110 -14.52 -2.43 -1.47
CA ARG A 110 -14.93 -3.77 -1.95
C ARG A 110 -16.40 -4.08 -1.67
N HIS A 111 -16.93 -3.63 -0.54
CA HIS A 111 -18.31 -3.88 -0.12
C HIS A 111 -19.30 -2.83 -0.59
N ALA A 112 -18.84 -1.72 -1.18
CA ALA A 112 -19.70 -0.70 -1.75
C ALA A 112 -20.52 -1.24 -2.94
N THR A 113 -21.83 -1.02 -2.88
CA THR A 113 -22.81 -1.60 -3.80
C THR A 113 -23.13 -0.70 -4.99
N THR A 114 -23.02 0.62 -4.84
CA THR A 114 -23.23 1.59 -5.92
C THR A 114 -21.91 2.16 -6.42
N ASP A 115 -21.89 2.65 -7.66
CA ASP A 115 -20.71 3.29 -8.23
C ASP A 115 -20.35 4.60 -7.50
N SER A 116 -21.35 5.34 -7.01
CA SER A 116 -21.15 6.55 -6.20
C SER A 116 -20.46 6.23 -4.86
N ASP A 117 -20.92 5.17 -4.19
CA ASP A 117 -20.31 4.71 -2.93
C ASP A 117 -18.89 4.21 -3.17
N ARG A 118 -18.65 3.48 -4.27
CA ARG A 118 -17.31 3.00 -4.66
C ARG A 118 -16.35 4.16 -4.92
N ILE A 119 -16.79 5.17 -5.68
CA ILE A 119 -15.99 6.36 -5.95
C ILE A 119 -15.58 7.04 -4.63
N THR A 120 -16.54 7.20 -3.72
CA THR A 120 -16.30 7.82 -2.41
C THR A 120 -15.36 6.97 -1.56
N ALA A 121 -15.53 5.65 -1.57
CA ALA A 121 -14.71 4.73 -0.79
C ALA A 121 -13.28 4.58 -1.33
N PHE A 122 -13.07 4.67 -2.64
CA PHE A 122 -11.71 4.63 -3.22
C PHE A 122 -10.96 5.96 -3.12
N ALA A 123 -11.65 7.09 -2.97
CA ALA A 123 -11.03 8.41 -2.98
C ALA A 123 -9.79 8.55 -2.06
N PRO A 124 -9.78 8.03 -0.82
CA PRO A 124 -8.63 8.18 0.08
C PRO A 124 -7.43 7.29 -0.28
N VAL A 125 -7.58 6.28 -1.15
CA VAL A 125 -6.52 5.28 -1.41
C VAL A 125 -5.24 5.92 -1.93
N ILE A 126 -5.36 6.89 -2.85
CA ILE A 126 -4.21 7.57 -3.46
C ILE A 126 -3.40 8.38 -2.45
N ASP A 127 -4.05 8.94 -1.43
CA ASP A 127 -3.41 9.74 -0.39
C ASP A 127 -2.89 8.87 0.78
N LEU A 128 -3.50 7.70 0.99
CA LEU A 128 -3.08 6.77 2.03
C LEU A 128 -1.86 5.95 1.60
N TYR A 129 -1.82 5.46 0.37
CA TYR A 129 -0.73 4.61 -0.12
C TYR A 129 0.32 5.43 -0.88
N THR A 130 1.23 6.08 -0.16
CA THR A 130 2.31 6.88 -0.77
C THR A 130 3.68 6.20 -0.79
N ALA A 131 3.82 5.09 -0.06
CA ALA A 131 5.05 4.33 0.06
C ALA A 131 4.74 2.89 0.47
N ASP A 132 5.63 1.95 0.11
CA ASP A 132 5.46 0.54 0.44
C ASP A 132 5.47 0.30 1.95
N PHE A 133 4.81 -0.78 2.38
CA PHE A 133 4.79 -1.17 3.78
C PHE A 133 6.19 -1.43 4.34
N ALA A 134 6.50 -0.80 5.48
CA ALA A 134 7.67 -1.04 6.32
C ALA A 134 9.00 -1.15 5.55
N THR A 135 9.35 -0.09 4.80
CA THR A 135 10.51 -0.09 3.88
C THR A 135 11.87 -0.31 4.56
N ASP A 136 11.95 -0.18 5.89
CA ASP A 136 13.15 -0.45 6.67
C ASP A 136 13.27 -1.90 7.16
N LEU A 137 12.26 -2.73 6.89
CA LEU A 137 12.23 -4.16 7.20
C LEU A 137 12.62 -5.00 5.99
N THR A 138 13.51 -5.95 6.22
CA THR A 138 14.11 -6.82 5.19
C THR A 138 13.69 -8.28 5.38
N TYR A 139 12.51 -8.51 5.93
CA TYR A 139 11.98 -9.86 6.17
C TYR A 139 11.17 -10.35 4.96
N ASP A 140 11.27 -11.63 4.62
CA ASP A 140 10.53 -12.24 3.49
C ASP A 140 9.01 -12.08 3.62
N TRP A 141 8.47 -12.16 4.85
CA TRP A 141 7.06 -11.92 5.10
C TRP A 141 6.65 -10.46 4.82
N ALA A 142 7.58 -9.50 4.99
CA ALA A 142 7.32 -8.10 4.71
C ALA A 142 7.32 -7.86 3.20
N GLU A 143 8.24 -8.49 2.45
CA GLU A 143 8.23 -8.45 0.97
C GLU A 143 6.95 -9.06 0.39
N THR A 144 6.59 -10.26 0.86
CA THR A 144 5.35 -10.93 0.44
C THR A 144 4.12 -10.05 0.69
N TYR A 145 4.10 -9.35 1.83
CA TYR A 145 3.02 -8.43 2.15
C TYR A 145 3.05 -7.16 1.27
N ARG A 146 4.23 -6.61 0.97
CA ARG A 146 4.39 -5.49 0.05
C ARG A 146 3.88 -5.83 -1.35
N ASP A 147 4.21 -7.01 -1.87
CA ASP A 147 3.70 -7.50 -3.16
C ASP A 147 2.16 -7.57 -3.16
N HIS A 148 1.59 -8.22 -2.13
CA HIS A 148 0.14 -8.33 -2.00
C HIS A 148 -0.55 -6.97 -1.92
N LEU A 149 0.02 -6.04 -1.15
CA LEU A 149 -0.54 -4.71 -0.96
C LEU A 149 -0.44 -3.89 -2.25
N ARG A 150 0.69 -3.94 -2.97
CA ARG A 150 0.86 -3.31 -4.29
C ARG A 150 -0.20 -3.79 -5.27
N CYS A 151 -0.38 -5.11 -5.41
CA CYS A 151 -1.44 -5.66 -6.28
C CYS A 151 -2.83 -5.16 -5.89
N THR A 152 -3.15 -5.19 -4.59
CA THR A 152 -4.48 -4.77 -4.09
C THR A 152 -4.74 -3.29 -4.33
N VAL A 153 -3.74 -2.43 -4.14
CA VAL A 153 -3.85 -0.99 -4.37
C VAL A 153 -3.91 -0.67 -5.87
N THR A 154 -3.10 -1.33 -6.70
CA THR A 154 -3.16 -1.20 -8.17
C THR A 154 -4.55 -1.54 -8.70
N ASP A 155 -5.15 -2.64 -8.23
CA ASP A 155 -6.51 -3.02 -8.60
C ASP A 155 -7.54 -1.97 -8.18
N ALA A 156 -7.41 -1.44 -6.96
CA ALA A 156 -8.30 -0.40 -6.43
C ALA A 156 -8.24 0.88 -7.27
N LEU A 157 -7.02 1.36 -7.58
CA LEU A 157 -6.80 2.56 -8.39
C LEU A 157 -7.29 2.38 -9.83
N THR A 158 -7.10 1.19 -10.41
CA THR A 158 -7.61 0.86 -11.74
C THR A 158 -9.14 0.89 -11.79
N ARG A 159 -9.81 0.32 -10.78
CA ARG A 159 -11.27 0.37 -10.65
C ARG A 159 -11.76 1.80 -10.46
N GLN A 160 -11.10 2.56 -9.59
CA GLN A 160 -11.42 3.97 -9.36
C GLN A 160 -11.31 4.78 -10.66
N ALA A 161 -10.25 4.57 -11.45
CA ALA A 161 -10.07 5.25 -12.73
C ALA A 161 -11.22 4.97 -13.70
N ARG A 162 -11.65 3.71 -13.82
CA ARG A 162 -12.76 3.33 -14.70
C ARG A 162 -14.09 3.99 -14.29
N LEU A 163 -14.35 4.10 -12.99
CA LEU A 163 -15.54 4.78 -12.49
C LEU A 163 -15.49 6.30 -12.75
N LEU A 164 -14.31 6.89 -12.71
CA LEU A 164 -14.13 8.35 -12.82
C LEU A 164 -13.91 8.84 -14.25
N GLN A 165 -13.64 7.96 -15.22
CA GLN A 165 -13.17 8.36 -16.55
C GLN A 165 -14.09 9.33 -17.30
N HIS A 166 -15.42 9.26 -17.06
CA HIS A 166 -16.40 10.12 -17.73
C HIS A 166 -16.70 11.40 -16.93
N GLU A 167 -16.88 11.31 -15.62
CA GLU A 167 -17.29 12.44 -14.78
C GLU A 167 -16.12 13.30 -14.30
N LYS A 168 -14.99 12.65 -13.97
CA LYS A 168 -13.80 13.29 -13.39
C LYS A 168 -12.52 12.73 -14.02
N PRO A 169 -12.30 12.95 -15.33
CA PRO A 169 -11.18 12.37 -16.06
C PRO A 169 -9.80 12.73 -15.50
N ASP A 170 -9.64 13.92 -14.88
CA ASP A 170 -8.37 14.31 -14.27
C ASP A 170 -8.02 13.42 -13.05
N LEU A 171 -9.03 13.03 -12.26
CA LEU A 171 -8.83 12.10 -11.14
C LEU A 171 -8.58 10.68 -11.65
N ALA A 172 -9.24 10.26 -12.73
CA ALA A 172 -8.97 8.98 -13.37
C ALA A 172 -7.52 8.88 -13.90
N LEU A 173 -7.03 9.97 -14.52
CA LEU A 173 -5.63 10.07 -14.94
C LEU A 173 -4.66 9.99 -13.75
N ALA A 174 -4.96 10.66 -12.64
CA ALA A 174 -4.14 10.61 -11.43
C ALA A 174 -4.08 9.18 -10.85
N ALA A 175 -5.23 8.49 -10.79
CA ALA A 175 -5.30 7.12 -10.31
C ALA A 175 -4.50 6.15 -11.20
N LEU A 176 -4.62 6.23 -12.53
CA LEU A 176 -3.85 5.40 -13.46
C LEU A 176 -2.34 5.67 -13.38
N LYS A 177 -1.95 6.96 -13.30
CA LYS A 177 -0.54 7.32 -13.13
C LYS A 177 0.02 6.74 -11.85
N HIS A 178 -0.73 6.81 -10.74
CA HIS A 178 -0.31 6.22 -9.49
C HIS A 178 -0.22 4.69 -9.61
N ALA A 179 -1.21 4.02 -10.20
CA ALA A 179 -1.17 2.58 -10.45
C ALA A 179 0.09 2.16 -11.24
N ILE A 180 0.47 2.92 -12.28
CA ILE A 180 1.69 2.69 -13.05
C ILE A 180 2.97 2.83 -12.20
N THR A 181 2.98 3.68 -11.17
CA THR A 181 4.14 3.74 -10.26
C THR A 181 4.28 2.48 -9.40
N LEU A 182 3.17 1.78 -9.14
CA LEU A 182 3.15 0.55 -8.33
C LEU A 182 3.43 -0.70 -9.16
N ASP A 183 2.94 -0.73 -10.39
CA ASP A 183 3.22 -1.77 -11.37
C ASP A 183 3.70 -1.15 -12.71
N PRO A 184 5.01 -0.82 -12.81
CA PRO A 184 5.56 -0.13 -13.98
C PRO A 184 5.53 -0.94 -15.28
N TYR A 185 5.31 -2.24 -15.21
CA TYR A 185 5.36 -3.15 -16.35
C TYR A 185 3.98 -3.66 -16.78
N ALA A 186 2.92 -3.33 -16.04
CA ALA A 186 1.55 -3.71 -16.39
C ALA A 186 1.02 -2.94 -17.61
N GLU A 187 1.23 -3.49 -18.81
CA GLU A 187 0.69 -2.99 -20.08
C GLU A 187 -0.79 -2.56 -20.04
N PRO A 188 -1.71 -3.30 -19.36
CA PRO A 188 -3.10 -2.88 -19.28
C PRO A 188 -3.31 -1.47 -18.71
N LEU A 189 -2.49 -1.05 -17.74
CA LEU A 189 -2.57 0.30 -17.15
C LEU A 189 -2.21 1.38 -18.16
N TYR A 190 -1.21 1.12 -18.99
CA TYR A 190 -0.80 2.03 -20.05
C TYR A 190 -1.85 2.08 -21.16
N ARG A 191 -2.49 0.96 -21.49
CA ARG A 191 -3.61 0.91 -22.44
C ARG A 191 -4.80 1.74 -21.95
N ASP A 192 -5.22 1.58 -20.70
CA ASP A 192 -6.29 2.38 -20.09
C ASP A 192 -5.92 3.88 -20.09
N LEU A 193 -4.65 4.21 -19.79
CA LEU A 193 -4.16 5.59 -19.82
C LEU A 193 -4.12 6.21 -21.24
N MET A 194 -3.68 5.44 -22.24
CA MET A 194 -3.70 5.86 -23.65
C MET A 194 -5.12 6.15 -24.14
N GLN A 195 -6.06 5.26 -23.83
CA GLN A 195 -7.46 5.43 -24.19
C GLN A 195 -8.05 6.69 -23.54
N LEU A 196 -7.80 6.91 -22.26
CA LEU A 196 -8.28 8.09 -21.54
C LEU A 196 -7.70 9.39 -22.12
N HIS A 197 -6.42 9.39 -22.52
CA HIS A 197 -5.82 10.52 -23.23
C HIS A 197 -6.48 10.80 -24.59
N ALA A 198 -6.72 9.76 -25.39
CA ALA A 198 -7.32 9.90 -26.71
C ALA A 198 -8.79 10.34 -26.66
N GLN A 199 -9.58 9.86 -25.69
CA GLN A 199 -10.95 10.31 -25.46
C GLN A 199 -11.03 11.83 -25.18
N ARG A 200 -9.94 12.42 -24.68
CA ARG A 200 -9.81 13.87 -24.45
C ARG A 200 -9.19 14.63 -25.61
N GLY A 201 -8.90 13.96 -26.73
CA GLY A 201 -8.23 14.57 -27.89
C GLY A 201 -6.73 14.77 -27.71
N HIS A 202 -6.11 14.22 -26.66
CA HIS A 202 -4.67 14.33 -26.39
C HIS A 202 -3.91 13.14 -26.98
N THR A 203 -3.95 12.97 -28.30
CA THR A 203 -3.29 11.85 -28.99
C THR A 203 -1.76 11.86 -28.82
N ASP A 204 -1.17 13.05 -28.67
CA ASP A 204 0.24 13.22 -28.34
C ASP A 204 0.59 12.63 -26.96
N ALA A 205 -0.30 12.79 -25.97
CA ALA A 205 -0.14 12.19 -24.66
C ALA A 205 -0.24 10.67 -24.71
N ALA A 206 -1.16 10.11 -25.51
CA ALA A 206 -1.23 8.66 -25.74
C ALA A 206 0.07 8.11 -26.35
N GLN A 207 0.66 8.81 -27.32
CA GLN A 207 1.96 8.44 -27.88
C GLN A 207 3.09 8.46 -26.83
N ARG A 208 3.14 9.48 -25.97
CA ARG A 208 4.13 9.54 -24.89
C ARG A 208 3.93 8.41 -23.87
N THR A 209 2.70 8.06 -23.55
CA THR A 209 2.39 6.92 -22.66
C THR A 209 2.89 5.60 -23.25
N TYR A 210 2.69 5.37 -24.55
CA TYR A 210 3.24 4.20 -25.23
C TYR A 210 4.78 4.18 -25.17
N GLN A 211 5.43 5.31 -25.46
CA GLN A 211 6.90 5.41 -25.40
C GLN A 211 7.43 5.12 -24.00
N LEU A 212 6.76 5.63 -22.96
CA LEU A 212 7.10 5.31 -21.58
C LEU A 212 7.03 3.81 -21.31
N LEU A 213 5.95 3.14 -21.74
CA LEU A 213 5.84 1.68 -21.61
C LEU A 213 6.98 0.96 -22.34
N SER A 214 7.27 1.34 -23.59
CA SER A 214 8.36 0.73 -24.36
C SER A 214 9.70 0.87 -23.65
N THR A 215 9.98 2.04 -23.06
CA THR A 215 11.20 2.23 -22.26
C THR A 215 11.23 1.32 -21.04
N ARG A 216 10.12 1.15 -20.32
CA ARG A 216 10.06 0.27 -19.15
C ARG A 216 10.23 -1.20 -19.52
N LEU A 217 9.56 -1.67 -20.55
CA LEU A 217 9.66 -3.07 -20.99
C LEU A 217 11.05 -3.41 -21.54
N ALA A 218 11.73 -2.43 -22.15
CA ALA A 218 13.11 -2.60 -22.58
C ALA A 218 14.08 -2.87 -21.41
N ASP A 219 13.79 -2.38 -20.19
CA ASP A 219 14.59 -2.71 -19.00
C ASP A 219 14.52 -4.22 -18.64
N LEU A 220 13.52 -4.94 -19.19
CA LEU A 220 13.33 -6.39 -19.05
C LEU A 220 13.64 -7.17 -20.34
N ASP A 221 14.27 -6.54 -21.34
CA ASP A 221 14.50 -7.11 -22.68
C ASP A 221 13.20 -7.57 -23.37
N THR A 222 12.10 -6.83 -23.14
CA THR A 222 10.78 -7.10 -23.73
C THR A 222 10.24 -5.90 -24.49
N GLU A 223 9.30 -6.15 -25.40
CA GLU A 223 8.61 -5.13 -26.18
C GLU A 223 7.10 -5.16 -25.86
N PRO A 224 6.37 -4.05 -26.07
CA PRO A 224 4.92 -4.03 -25.91
C PRO A 224 4.21 -5.12 -26.73
N ASP A 225 3.11 -5.63 -26.20
CA ASP A 225 2.32 -6.65 -26.91
C ASP A 225 1.62 -6.10 -28.18
N ASP A 226 1.20 -7.00 -29.06
CA ASP A 226 0.49 -6.67 -30.29
C ASP A 226 -0.78 -5.84 -30.03
N HIS A 227 -1.46 -6.06 -28.91
CA HIS A 227 -2.68 -5.35 -28.57
C HIS A 227 -2.39 -3.88 -28.23
N THR A 228 -1.31 -3.63 -27.50
CA THR A 228 -0.80 -2.30 -27.19
C THR A 228 -0.38 -1.56 -28.48
N HIS A 229 0.33 -2.23 -29.38
CA HIS A 229 0.68 -1.67 -30.70
C HIS A 229 -0.55 -1.32 -31.55
N GLN A 230 -1.52 -2.23 -31.63
CA GLN A 230 -2.75 -2.04 -32.41
C GLN A 230 -3.59 -0.90 -31.83
N LEU A 231 -3.67 -0.79 -30.50
CA LEU A 231 -4.36 0.30 -29.84
C LEU A 231 -3.75 1.65 -30.24
N LEU A 232 -2.43 1.82 -30.14
CA LEU A 232 -1.79 3.09 -30.52
C LEU A 232 -2.10 3.46 -31.98
N LYS A 233 -2.00 2.50 -32.91
CA LYS A 233 -2.35 2.72 -34.31
C LYS A 233 -3.80 3.19 -34.46
N ALA A 234 -4.74 2.52 -33.79
CA ALA A 234 -6.15 2.91 -33.84
C ALA A 234 -6.38 4.34 -33.33
N LEU A 235 -5.73 4.72 -32.22
CA LEU A 235 -5.85 6.06 -31.64
C LEU A 235 -5.26 7.17 -32.53
N GLN A 236 -4.24 6.86 -33.35
CA GLN A 236 -3.67 7.80 -34.32
C GLN A 236 -4.59 8.02 -35.54
N HIS A 237 -5.32 6.98 -35.96
CA HIS A 237 -6.23 7.05 -37.11
C HIS A 237 -7.59 7.68 -36.73
N HIS A 238 -7.98 7.59 -35.46
CA HIS A 238 -9.23 8.15 -34.94
C HIS A 238 -9.00 9.55 -34.37
N ARG A 239 -8.67 10.54 -35.23
CA ARG A 239 -8.69 11.95 -34.85
C ARG A 239 -10.15 12.42 -34.80
N PRO A 240 -10.74 12.76 -33.64
CA PRO A 240 -12.09 13.30 -33.63
C PRO A 240 -12.10 14.62 -34.44
N PRO A 241 -13.14 14.88 -35.25
CA PRO A 241 -13.26 16.15 -35.96
C PRO A 241 -13.23 17.28 -34.92
N GLY A 242 -12.31 18.23 -35.13
CA GLY A 242 -12.09 19.33 -34.19
C GLY A 242 -13.40 20.06 -33.90
N ARG A 243 -13.68 20.30 -32.61
CA ARG A 243 -14.71 21.26 -32.20
C ARG A 243 -14.28 22.64 -32.73
N THR A 244 -14.94 23.08 -33.80
CA THR A 244 -15.06 24.48 -34.23
C THR A 244 -15.72 25.32 -33.16
#